data_AF-A0A1F6H612-F1
#
_entry.id   AF-A0A1F6H612-F1
#
_cell.length_a   1.000
_cell.length_b   1.000
_cell.length_c   1.000
_cell.angle_alpha   90.00
_cell.angle_beta   90.00
_cell.angle_gamma   90.00
#
_symmetry.space_group_name_H-M   'P 1'
#
loop_
_entity.id
_entity.type
_entity.pdbx_description
1 polymer ?
#
loop_
_entity_poly.entity_id
_entity_poly.type
_entity_poly.pdbx_seq_one_letter_code
_entity_poly.pdbx_strand_id
1 'polypeptide(L)'
;MKLFYKKESRKFINMLSLQLDRREIMDVQVVILITAVFLTIIGLYLSIISWFSWRCIDDDVMRAKAFLNKKFQNRNFNLVFIAGAFVGLHTLLEFIEIFGYPSALIPFAKEIRLFYFLTLTISMISLVVLAYCWYKLVCYQKPPIIQTLQEIIEEKRIKNSLLNPEERLCSDT
;
A
#
# COMPACT_ATOMS: atom_id res chain seq x y z
N MET A 1 -46.51 -42.87 5.19
CA MET A 1 -46.08 -42.18 3.94
C MET A 1 -45.71 -40.70 4.14
N LYS A 2 -46.55 -39.84 4.74
CA LYS A 2 -46.24 -38.39 4.96
C LYS A 2 -44.93 -38.08 5.72
N LEU A 3 -44.52 -38.92 6.66
CA LEU A 3 -43.29 -38.71 7.44
C LEU A 3 -41.99 -38.97 6.65
N PHE A 4 -42.06 -39.84 5.63
CA PHE A 4 -40.91 -40.18 4.81
C PHE A 4 -40.54 -39.01 3.89
N TYR A 5 -41.55 -38.40 3.25
CA TYR A 5 -41.40 -37.24 2.37
C TYR A 5 -40.80 -36.01 3.11
N LYS A 6 -41.18 -35.79 4.38
CA LYS A 6 -40.65 -34.69 5.20
C LYS A 6 -39.18 -34.87 5.63
N LYS A 7 -38.66 -36.10 5.62
CA LYS A 7 -37.25 -36.38 5.96
C LYS A 7 -36.35 -36.17 4.74
N GLU A 8 -36.82 -36.59 3.57
CA GLU A 8 -36.11 -36.41 2.31
C GLU A 8 -36.05 -34.95 1.87
N SER A 9 -37.15 -34.20 2.02
CA SER A 9 -37.17 -32.76 1.68
C SER A 9 -36.18 -31.94 2.52
N ARG A 10 -36.02 -32.27 3.82
CA ARG A 10 -35.03 -31.61 4.69
C ARG A 10 -33.59 -31.87 4.27
N LYS A 11 -33.27 -33.10 3.83
CA LYS A 11 -31.93 -33.39 3.30
C LYS A 11 -31.64 -32.59 2.03
N PHE A 12 -32.62 -32.46 1.14
CA PHE A 12 -32.47 -31.73 -0.10
C PHE A 12 -32.29 -30.22 0.12
N ILE A 13 -33.06 -29.62 1.04
CA ILE A 13 -32.90 -28.21 1.42
C ILE A 13 -31.52 -27.95 2.02
N ASN A 14 -31.05 -28.83 2.92
CA ASN A 14 -29.72 -28.70 3.51
C ASN A 14 -28.62 -28.82 2.44
N MET A 15 -28.74 -29.77 1.51
CA MET A 15 -27.80 -29.94 0.41
C MET A 15 -27.77 -28.71 -0.52
N LEU A 16 -28.92 -28.13 -0.86
CA LEU A 16 -29.03 -26.89 -1.64
C LEU A 16 -28.39 -25.70 -0.91
N SER A 17 -28.67 -25.53 0.38
CA SER A 17 -28.08 -24.44 1.18
C SER A 17 -26.55 -24.53 1.24
N LEU A 18 -26.00 -25.75 1.28
CA LEU A 18 -24.55 -25.99 1.35
C LEU A 18 -23.86 -25.73 0.00
N GLN A 19 -24.56 -25.98 -1.12
CA GLN A 19 -24.08 -25.66 -2.47
C GLN A 19 -24.11 -24.16 -2.75
N LEU A 20 -25.16 -23.45 -2.28
CA LEU A 20 -25.25 -22.00 -2.40
C LEU A 20 -24.13 -21.30 -1.60
N ASP A 21 -23.94 -21.68 -0.33
CA ASP A 21 -22.88 -21.17 0.55
C ASP A 21 -21.49 -21.37 -0.08
N ARG A 22 -21.24 -22.55 -0.66
CA ARG A 22 -19.96 -22.84 -1.33
C ARG A 22 -19.72 -21.92 -2.53
N ARG A 23 -20.76 -21.62 -3.33
CA ARG A 23 -20.64 -20.79 -4.53
C ARG A 23 -20.32 -19.34 -4.15
N GLU A 24 -21.05 -18.78 -3.19
CA GLU A 24 -20.83 -17.39 -2.74
C GLU A 24 -19.40 -17.19 -2.19
N ILE A 25 -18.88 -18.16 -1.43
CA ILE A 25 -17.51 -18.07 -0.89
C ILE A 25 -16.46 -18.10 -2.02
N MET A 26 -16.67 -18.88 -3.08
CA MET A 26 -15.74 -18.90 -4.21
C MET A 26 -15.74 -17.57 -4.96
N ASP A 27 -16.90 -16.97 -5.17
CA ASP A 27 -17.01 -15.68 -5.87
C ASP A 27 -16.26 -14.58 -5.10
N VAL A 28 -16.41 -14.54 -3.77
CA VAL A 28 -15.68 -13.58 -2.90
C VAL A 28 -14.16 -13.79 -2.98
N GLN A 29 -13.69 -15.03 -2.94
CA GLN A 29 -12.26 -15.34 -3.01
C GLN A 29 -11.64 -14.88 -4.33
N VAL A 30 -12.35 -15.08 -5.45
CA VAL A 30 -11.90 -14.64 -6.77
C VAL A 30 -11.79 -13.12 -6.83
N VAL A 31 -12.79 -12.39 -6.31
CA VAL A 31 -12.74 -10.92 -6.26
C VAL A 31 -11.57 -10.42 -5.42
N ILE A 32 -11.31 -11.04 -4.27
CA ILE A 32 -10.18 -10.70 -3.40
C ILE A 32 -8.84 -10.93 -4.13
N LEU A 33 -8.70 -12.05 -4.83
CA LEU A 33 -7.49 -12.37 -5.58
C LEU A 33 -7.24 -11.38 -6.73
N ILE A 34 -8.27 -11.06 -7.51
CA ILE A 34 -8.20 -10.05 -8.58
C ILE A 34 -7.74 -8.71 -7.99
N THR A 35 -8.32 -8.31 -6.86
CA THR A 35 -7.94 -7.07 -6.17
C THR A 35 -6.46 -7.09 -5.73
N ALA A 36 -5.99 -8.21 -5.19
CA ALA A 36 -4.58 -8.39 -4.81
C ALA A 36 -3.65 -8.26 -6.02
N VAL A 37 -4.00 -8.83 -7.18
CA VAL A 37 -3.23 -8.69 -8.42
C VAL A 37 -3.11 -7.23 -8.85
N PHE A 38 -4.21 -6.47 -8.84
CA PHE A 38 -4.17 -5.04 -9.15
C PHE A 38 -3.29 -4.25 -8.18
N LEU A 39 -3.38 -4.54 -6.87
CA LEU A 39 -2.52 -3.93 -5.86
C LEU A 39 -1.03 -4.23 -6.11
N THR A 40 -0.69 -5.46 -6.47
CA THR A 40 0.69 -5.83 -6.83
C THR A 40 1.21 -5.02 -8.01
N ILE A 41 0.40 -4.86 -9.06
CA ILE A 41 0.78 -4.05 -10.24
C ILE A 41 1.03 -2.59 -9.84
N ILE A 42 0.15 -2.00 -9.03
CA ILE A 42 0.29 -0.62 -8.53
C ILE A 42 1.55 -0.48 -7.66
N GLY A 43 1.77 -1.43 -6.75
CA GLY A 43 2.94 -1.43 -5.86
C GLY A 43 4.26 -1.56 -6.64
N LEU A 44 4.30 -2.41 -7.65
CA LEU A 44 5.45 -2.56 -8.53
C LEU A 44 5.71 -1.28 -9.33
N TYR A 45 4.66 -0.68 -9.91
CA TYR A 45 4.78 0.59 -10.64
C TYR A 45 5.38 1.70 -9.77
N LEU A 46 4.86 1.89 -8.55
CA LEU A 46 5.38 2.88 -7.60
C LEU A 46 6.82 2.57 -7.19
N SER A 47 7.16 1.29 -6.97
CA SER A 47 8.51 0.87 -6.59
C SER A 47 9.53 1.12 -7.71
N ILE A 48 9.16 0.82 -8.96
CA ILE A 48 10.01 1.05 -10.13
C ILE A 48 10.28 2.55 -10.30
N ILE A 49 9.25 3.40 -10.22
CA ILE A 49 9.42 4.85 -10.35
C ILE A 49 10.29 5.41 -9.21
N SER A 50 10.05 4.95 -7.99
CA SER A 50 10.85 5.34 -6.83
C SER A 50 12.31 4.94 -6.99
N TRP A 51 12.57 3.74 -7.53
CA TRP A 51 13.91 3.23 -7.82
C TRP A 51 14.63 4.07 -8.89
N PHE A 52 13.97 4.38 -10.00
CA PHE A 52 14.55 5.25 -11.03
C PHE A 52 14.85 6.65 -10.48
N SER A 53 13.94 7.21 -9.70
CA SER A 53 14.12 8.54 -9.11
C SER A 53 15.23 8.55 -8.05
N TRP A 54 15.40 7.45 -7.30
CA TRP A 54 16.51 7.29 -6.37
C TRP A 54 17.85 7.40 -7.10
N ARG A 55 18.02 6.70 -8.23
CA ARG A 55 19.28 6.74 -9.00
C ARG A 55 19.67 8.13 -9.52
N CYS A 56 18.73 9.07 -9.58
CA CYS A 56 18.99 10.44 -10.01
C CYS A 56 19.37 11.39 -8.85
N ILE A 57 19.25 10.96 -7.60
CA ILE A 57 19.52 11.78 -6.41
C ILE A 57 20.78 11.25 -5.72
N ASP A 58 21.65 12.16 -5.26
CA ASP A 58 22.81 11.79 -4.45
C ASP A 58 22.40 11.02 -3.18
N ASP A 59 23.04 9.88 -2.96
CA ASP A 59 22.73 8.98 -1.84
C ASP A 59 22.83 9.69 -0.48
N ASP A 60 23.78 10.61 -0.32
CA ASP A 60 23.96 11.39 0.91
C ASP A 60 22.76 12.30 1.20
N VAL A 61 22.19 12.90 0.15
CA VAL A 61 21.01 13.77 0.26
C VAL A 61 19.78 12.93 0.61
N MET A 62 19.63 11.76 -0.01
CA MET A 62 18.57 10.80 0.29
C MET A 62 18.64 10.31 1.74
N ARG A 63 19.83 9.89 2.17
CA ARG A 63 20.10 9.41 3.53
C ARG A 63 19.82 10.50 4.54
N ALA A 64 20.32 11.72 4.33
CA ALA A 64 20.06 12.86 5.20
C ALA A 64 18.55 13.13 5.35
N LYS A 65 17.77 13.10 4.26
CA LYS A 65 16.31 13.31 4.32
C LYS A 65 15.58 12.22 5.08
N ALA A 66 15.92 10.96 4.82
CA ALA A 66 15.30 9.82 5.48
C ALA A 66 15.56 9.85 6.99
N PHE A 67 16.76 10.26 7.42
CA PHE A 67 17.13 10.37 8.82
C PHE A 67 16.63 11.65 9.51
N LEU A 68 16.61 12.81 8.82
CA LEU A 68 16.12 14.06 9.42
C LEU A 68 14.62 13.96 9.75
N ASN A 69 13.85 13.25 8.93
CA ASN A 69 12.42 13.12 9.13
C ASN A 69 12.08 11.96 10.07
N LYS A 70 12.23 12.19 11.39
CA LYS A 70 11.87 11.20 12.44
C LYS A 70 10.46 10.61 12.27
N LYS A 71 9.49 11.42 11.80
CA LYS A 71 8.11 10.95 11.54
C LYS A 71 8.07 9.95 10.39
N PHE A 72 8.82 10.20 9.31
CA PHE A 72 8.96 9.27 8.20
C PHE A 72 9.64 7.97 8.65
N GLN A 73 10.76 8.07 9.37
CA GLN A 73 11.50 6.90 9.85
C GLN A 73 10.63 5.97 10.71
N ASN A 74 9.89 6.53 11.69
CA ASN A 74 9.01 5.75 12.54
C ASN A 74 7.85 5.10 11.76
N ARG A 75 7.21 5.87 10.85
CA ARG A 75 6.14 5.33 10.01
C ARG A 75 6.63 4.23 9.07
N ASN A 76 7.80 4.41 8.45
CA ASN A 76 8.41 3.44 7.56
C ASN A 76 8.75 2.16 8.31
N PHE A 77 9.38 2.27 9.49
CA PHE A 77 9.71 1.12 10.32
C PHE A 77 8.45 0.33 10.72
N ASN A 78 7.40 1.02 11.19
CA ASN A 78 6.15 0.37 11.54
C ASN A 78 5.47 -0.31 10.34
N LEU A 79 5.49 0.32 9.16
CA LEU A 79 4.91 -0.28 7.94
C LEU A 79 5.71 -1.51 7.49
N VAL A 80 7.04 -1.47 7.53
CA VAL A 80 7.89 -2.63 7.21
C VAL A 80 7.65 -3.76 8.20
N PHE A 81 7.56 -3.45 9.50
CA PHE A 81 7.28 -4.43 10.53
C PHE A 81 5.90 -5.09 10.34
N ILE A 82 4.86 -4.30 10.12
CA ILE A 82 3.50 -4.78 9.88
C ILE A 82 3.44 -5.62 8.60
N ALA A 83 3.99 -5.12 7.49
CA ALA A 83 4.04 -5.85 6.22
C ALA A 83 4.78 -7.18 6.38
N GLY A 84 5.94 -7.18 7.04
CA GLY A 84 6.72 -8.39 7.32
C GLY A 84 5.96 -9.39 8.19
N ALA A 85 5.27 -8.93 9.24
CA ALA A 85 4.45 -9.80 10.09
C ALA A 85 3.29 -10.44 9.31
N PHE A 86 2.60 -9.67 8.45
CA PHE A 86 1.52 -10.19 7.62
C PHE A 86 2.01 -11.16 6.54
N VAL A 87 3.16 -10.87 5.91
CA VAL A 87 3.78 -11.79 4.95
C VAL A 87 4.19 -13.09 5.64
N GLY A 88 4.86 -13.02 6.80
CA GLY A 88 5.25 -14.20 7.55
C GLY A 88 4.05 -15.05 8.01
N LEU A 89 2.97 -14.39 8.46
CA LEU A 89 1.72 -15.04 8.78
C LEU A 89 1.07 -15.70 7.55
N HIS A 90 1.04 -15.01 6.41
CA HIS A 90 0.53 -15.55 5.16
C HIS A 90 1.32 -16.79 4.72
N THR A 91 2.65 -16.75 4.75
CA THR A 91 3.51 -17.90 4.43
C THR A 91 3.29 -19.07 5.40
N LEU A 92 3.04 -18.80 6.68
CA LEU A 92 2.68 -19.85 7.64
C LEU A 92 1.33 -20.50 7.31
N LEU A 93 0.34 -19.71 6.91
CA LEU A 93 -0.97 -20.23 6.48
C LEU A 93 -0.87 -21.01 5.18
N GLU A 94 -0.06 -20.53 4.22
CA GLU A 94 0.25 -21.24 2.97
C GLU A 94 0.87 -22.61 3.26
N PHE A 95 1.80 -22.67 4.23
CA PHE A 95 2.38 -23.95 4.68
C PHE A 95 1.31 -24.91 5.22
N ILE A 96 0.39 -24.42 6.05
CA ILE A 96 -0.72 -25.25 6.58
C ILE A 96 -1.63 -25.76 5.44
N GLU A 97 -1.92 -24.92 4.45
CA GLU A 97 -2.75 -25.30 3.30
C GLU A 97 -2.05 -26.40 2.46
N ILE A 98 -0.75 -26.28 2.21
CA ILE A 98 0.03 -27.23 1.40
C ILE A 98 0.19 -28.58 2.11
N PHE A 99 0.55 -28.58 3.39
CA PHE A 99 0.78 -29.81 4.16
C PHE A 99 -0.52 -30.43 4.71
N GLY A 100 -1.65 -29.75 4.55
CA GLY A 100 -2.96 -30.16 5.03
C GLY A 100 -3.23 -29.74 6.46
N TYR A 101 -4.52 -29.54 6.76
CA TYR A 101 -4.98 -29.11 8.07
C TYR A 101 -4.72 -30.19 9.14
N PRO A 102 -4.08 -29.83 10.28
CA PRO A 102 -4.05 -30.67 11.46
C PRO A 102 -5.48 -31.07 11.86
N SER A 103 -5.67 -32.27 12.43
CA SER A 103 -7.01 -32.76 12.80
C SER A 103 -7.79 -31.80 13.72
N ALA A 104 -7.09 -31.03 14.55
CA ALA A 104 -7.66 -30.01 15.42
C ALA A 104 -8.19 -28.77 14.67
N LEU A 105 -7.70 -28.49 13.46
CA LEU A 105 -8.03 -27.29 12.67
C LEU A 105 -9.01 -27.58 11.51
N ILE A 106 -9.31 -28.85 11.21
CA ILE A 106 -10.32 -29.26 10.23
C ILE A 106 -11.67 -28.51 10.40
N PRO A 107 -12.25 -28.37 11.61
CA PRO A 107 -13.52 -27.66 11.75
C PRO A 107 -13.43 -26.16 11.41
N PHE A 108 -12.23 -25.59 11.45
CA PHE A 108 -11.95 -24.17 11.16
C PHE A 108 -11.36 -23.93 9.76
N ALA A 109 -11.34 -24.96 8.90
CA ALA A 109 -10.69 -24.86 7.59
C ALA A 109 -11.29 -23.72 6.72
N LYS A 110 -12.60 -23.45 6.84
CA LYS A 110 -13.24 -22.36 6.10
C LYS A 110 -12.73 -20.99 6.56
N GLU A 111 -12.65 -20.79 7.86
CA GLU A 111 -12.21 -19.55 8.51
C GLU A 111 -10.72 -19.30 8.25
N ILE A 112 -9.89 -20.35 8.35
CA ILE A 112 -8.46 -20.27 8.05
C ILE A 112 -8.25 -19.89 6.59
N ARG A 113 -9.01 -20.50 5.67
CA ARG A 113 -8.94 -20.16 4.24
C ARG A 113 -9.36 -18.71 3.96
N LEU A 114 -10.40 -18.20 4.63
CA LEU A 114 -10.77 -16.78 4.52
C LEU A 114 -9.64 -15.87 5.04
N PHE A 115 -9.06 -16.23 6.19
CA PHE A 115 -7.95 -15.51 6.80
C PHE A 115 -6.68 -15.52 5.93
N TYR A 116 -6.42 -16.62 5.22
CA TYR A 116 -5.35 -16.73 4.23
C TYR A 116 -5.49 -15.69 3.11
N PHE A 117 -6.67 -15.53 2.53
CA PHE A 117 -6.88 -14.50 1.49
C PHE A 117 -6.83 -13.07 2.06
N LEU A 118 -7.36 -12.85 3.27
CA LEU A 118 -7.31 -11.54 3.91
C LEU A 118 -5.88 -11.10 4.24
N THR A 119 -5.06 -12.00 4.80
CA THR A 119 -3.65 -11.73 5.12
C THR A 119 -2.85 -11.38 3.85
N LEU A 120 -3.11 -12.08 2.73
CA LEU A 120 -2.56 -11.72 1.42
C LEU A 120 -2.92 -10.29 1.03
N THR A 121 -4.21 -9.92 1.03
CA THR A 121 -4.65 -8.58 0.64
C THR A 121 -4.07 -7.49 1.54
N ILE A 122 -4.08 -7.69 2.85
CA ILE A 122 -3.52 -6.73 3.82
C ILE A 122 -2.02 -6.54 3.59
N SER A 123 -1.29 -7.62 3.31
CA SER A 123 0.14 -7.54 2.99
C SER A 123 0.38 -6.70 1.73
N MET A 124 -0.43 -6.88 0.69
CA MET A 124 -0.33 -6.11 -0.56
C MET A 124 -0.67 -4.64 -0.36
N ILE A 125 -1.73 -4.32 0.39
CA ILE A 125 -2.06 -2.93 0.75
C ILE A 125 -0.89 -2.28 1.51
N SER A 126 -0.32 -3.00 2.48
CA SER A 126 0.81 -2.50 3.28
C SER A 126 2.02 -2.21 2.42
N LEU A 127 2.34 -3.08 1.46
CA LEU A 127 3.42 -2.89 0.49
C LEU A 127 3.16 -1.69 -0.44
N VAL A 128 1.93 -1.52 -0.94
CA VAL A 128 1.56 -0.37 -1.76
C VAL A 128 1.68 0.94 -0.99
N VAL A 129 1.22 0.98 0.26
CA VAL A 129 1.33 2.16 1.13
C VAL A 129 2.80 2.47 1.43
N LEU A 130 3.62 1.44 1.67
CA LEU A 130 5.06 1.59 1.87
C LEU A 130 5.72 2.17 0.61
N ALA A 131 5.46 1.59 -0.57
CA ALA A 131 5.97 2.07 -1.84
C ALA A 131 5.53 3.51 -2.14
N TYR A 132 4.27 3.85 -1.84
CA TYR A 132 3.77 5.21 -1.96
C TYR A 132 4.46 6.20 -1.02
N CYS A 133 4.77 5.79 0.22
CA CYS A 133 5.50 6.64 1.16
C CYS A 133 6.92 6.94 0.63
N TRP A 134 7.59 5.96 0.04
CA TRP A 134 8.88 6.15 -0.62
C TRP A 134 8.77 7.03 -1.86
N TYR A 135 7.81 6.75 -2.74
CA TYR A 135 7.53 7.58 -3.91
C TYR A 135 7.31 9.04 -3.51
N LYS A 136 6.53 9.29 -2.46
CA LYS A 136 6.29 10.65 -1.96
C LYS A 136 7.57 11.30 -1.43
N LEU A 137 8.45 10.55 -0.75
CA LEU A 137 9.70 11.10 -0.24
C LEU A 137 10.66 11.47 -1.38
N VAL A 138 10.73 10.63 -2.42
CA VAL A 138 11.69 10.76 -3.52
C VAL A 138 11.18 11.74 -4.60
N CYS A 139 9.92 11.60 -5.03
CA CYS A 139 9.38 12.29 -6.20
C CYS A 139 8.60 13.57 -5.88
N TYR A 140 8.11 13.77 -4.65
CA TYR A 140 7.40 15.01 -4.28
C TYR A 140 8.35 16.20 -4.03
N GLN A 141 9.64 16.04 -4.29
CA GLN A 141 10.52 17.20 -4.30
C GLN A 141 10.19 18.08 -5.48
N LYS A 142 9.85 19.35 -5.19
CA LYS A 142 9.77 20.42 -6.20
C LYS A 142 10.97 20.25 -7.14
N PRO A 143 10.78 20.15 -8.47
CA PRO A 143 11.89 19.97 -9.39
C PRO A 143 12.91 21.09 -9.15
N PRO A 144 14.22 20.79 -9.22
CA PRO A 144 15.29 21.75 -8.93
C PRO A 144 15.13 23.03 -9.76
N ILE A 145 14.50 22.95 -10.94
CA ILE A 145 14.13 24.08 -11.79
C ILE A 145 13.27 25.12 -11.06
N ILE A 146 12.33 24.72 -10.20
CA ILE A 146 11.51 25.69 -9.45
C ILE A 146 12.32 26.36 -8.35
N GLN A 147 13.27 25.65 -7.73
CA GLN A 147 14.17 26.26 -6.75
C GLN A 147 15.14 27.25 -7.39
N THR A 148 15.77 26.87 -8.51
CA THR A 148 16.65 27.78 -9.26
C THR A 148 15.88 28.97 -9.83
N LEU A 149 14.66 28.78 -10.33
CA LEU A 149 13.83 29.92 -10.77
C LEU A 149 13.45 30.83 -9.60
N GLN A 150 13.15 30.29 -8.41
CA GLN A 150 12.88 31.13 -7.24
C GLN A 150 14.12 31.91 -6.79
N GLU A 151 15.31 31.29 -6.80
CA GLU A 151 16.57 32.00 -6.53
C GLU A 151 16.85 33.09 -7.56
N ILE A 152 16.70 32.81 -8.86
CA ILE A 152 16.90 33.79 -9.94
C ILE A 152 15.90 34.96 -9.81
N ILE A 153 14.64 34.68 -9.43
CA ILE A 153 13.62 35.72 -9.24
C ILE A 153 13.94 36.58 -8.02
N GLU A 154 14.35 36.00 -6.89
CA GLU A 154 14.74 36.76 -5.70
C GLU A 154 16.02 37.56 -5.95
N GLU A 155 17.01 37.02 -6.66
CA GLU A 155 18.23 37.75 -7.03
C GLU A 155 17.90 38.97 -7.91
N LYS A 156 17.02 38.82 -8.90
CA LYS A 156 16.55 39.94 -9.73
C LYS A 156 15.78 40.98 -8.90
N ARG A 157 14.95 40.56 -7.95
CA ARG A 157 14.21 41.46 -7.06
C ARG A 157 15.17 42.29 -6.20
N ILE A 158 16.19 41.66 -5.60
CA ILE A 158 17.18 42.35 -4.77
C ILE A 158 17.98 43.36 -5.62
N LYS A 159 18.45 42.96 -6.81
CA LYS A 159 19.18 43.88 -7.72
C LYS A 159 18.33 45.09 -8.13
N ASN A 160 17.05 44.89 -8.47
CA ASN A 160 16.15 46.00 -8.79
C ASN A 160 15.88 46.92 -7.60
N SER A 161 15.83 46.37 -6.37
CA SER A 161 15.65 47.20 -5.16
C SER A 161 16.89 48.05 -4.83
N LEU A 162 18.09 47.61 -5.24
CA LEU A 162 19.35 48.33 -5.03
C LEU A 162 19.65 49.35 -6.12
N LEU A 163 19.13 49.17 -7.33
CA LEU A 163 19.34 50.11 -8.44
C LEU A 163 18.42 51.34 -8.39
N ASN A 164 17.41 51.35 -7.52
CA ASN A 164 16.41 52.43 -7.47
C ASN A 164 16.32 53.20 -6.13
N PRO A 165 17.44 53.62 -5.50
CA PRO A 165 17.39 54.46 -4.30
C PRO A 165 17.10 55.93 -4.61
N GLU A 166 17.42 56.43 -5.82
CA GLU A 166 17.30 57.86 -6.15
C GLU A 166 15.88 58.29 -6.55
N GLU A 167 15.03 57.41 -7.08
CA GLU A 167 13.64 57.76 -7.40
C GLU A 167 12.77 58.06 -6.16
N ARG A 168 13.21 57.67 -4.95
CA ARG A 168 12.48 57.99 -3.71
C ARG A 168 12.79 59.38 -3.16
N LEU A 169 13.86 60.05 -3.58
CA LEU A 169 14.20 61.38 -3.04
C LEU A 169 13.48 62.56 -3.73
N CYS A 170 12.83 62.33 -4.87
CA CYS A 170 12.18 63.41 -5.65
C CYS A 170 10.63 63.41 -5.57
N SER A 171 9.99 62.51 -4.81
CA SER A 171 8.52 62.41 -4.75
C SER A 171 7.87 63.14 -3.56
N ASP A 172 8.67 63.75 -2.67
CA ASP A 172 8.18 64.41 -1.43
C ASP A 172 8.28 65.94 -1.45
N THR A 173 8.39 66.57 -2.62
CA THR A 173 8.32 68.03 -2.83
C THR A 173 7.23 68.38 -3.82
#